data_AF-A0A6L9AC64-F1
#
_entry.id   AF-A0A6L9AC64-F1
#
_cell.length_a   1.000
_cell.length_b   1.000
_cell.length_c   1.000
_cell.angle_alpha   90.00
_cell.angle_beta   90.00
_cell.angle_gamma   90.00
#
_symmetry.space_group_name_H-M   'P 1'
#
loop_
_entity.id
_entity.type
_entity.pdbx_description
1 polymer ?
#
loop_
_entity_poly.entity_id
_entity_poly.type
_entity_poly.pdbx_seq_one_letter_code
_entity_poly.pdbx_strand_id
1 'polypeptide(L)'
;MAPGHLLLQILQCLVIVQSISLACALVCLYATLMSLSSPLQAGVDFTLFQCTDAAIAILAGVIGGVVAQHFGYAACFLFAGAFTLLAAWVAYIRLHSARELMTSAID
;
A
#
# COMPACT_ATOMS: atom_id res chain seq x y z
N MET A 1 -11.58 31.91 -16.47
CA MET A 1 -10.29 31.17 -16.51
C MET A 1 -10.47 29.90 -15.72
N ALA A 2 -10.55 28.74 -16.39
CA ALA A 2 -10.92 27.48 -15.75
C ALA A 2 -9.83 27.02 -14.76
N PRO A 3 -10.11 26.95 -13.44
CA PRO A 3 -9.12 26.50 -12.44
C PRO A 3 -8.81 24.99 -12.51
N GLY A 4 -9.38 24.26 -13.47
CA GLY A 4 -9.35 22.80 -13.52
C GLY A 4 -8.03 22.18 -14.01
N HIS A 5 -7.24 22.88 -14.84
CA HIS A 5 -6.03 22.28 -15.43
C HIS A 5 -4.95 21.98 -14.38
N LEU A 6 -4.71 22.91 -13.45
CA LEU A 6 -3.71 22.72 -12.39
C LEU A 6 -4.13 21.62 -11.41
N LEU A 7 -5.40 21.57 -11.03
CA LEU A 7 -5.93 20.53 -10.14
C LEU A 7 -5.81 19.13 -10.77
N LEU A 8 -6.16 19.00 -12.06
CA LEU A 8 -6.02 17.74 -12.79
C LEU A 8 -4.56 17.27 -12.86
N GLN A 9 -3.61 18.19 -13.10
CA GLN A 9 -2.19 17.86 -13.11
C GLN A 9 -1.70 17.38 -11.74
N ILE A 10 -2.16 18.01 -10.65
CA ILE A 10 -1.82 17.59 -9.28
C ILE A 10 -2.36 16.18 -9.02
N LEU A 11 -3.63 15.92 -9.32
CA LEU A 11 -4.23 14.59 -9.14
C LEU A 11 -3.51 13.52 -9.96
N GLN A 12 -3.16 13.83 -11.20
CA GLN A 12 -2.41 12.91 -12.06
C GLN A 12 -1.03 12.60 -11.50
N CYS A 13 -0.31 13.61 -11.00
CA CYS A 13 0.96 13.43 -10.32
C CYS A 13 0.82 12.52 -9.09
N LEU A 14 -0.19 12.76 -8.24
CA LEU A 14 -0.47 11.94 -7.07
C LEU A 14 -0.77 10.48 -7.44
N VAL A 15 -1.56 10.25 -8.49
CA VAL A 15 -1.86 8.90 -8.99
C VAL A 15 -0.61 8.20 -9.51
N ILE A 16 0.26 8.90 -10.23
CA ILE A 16 1.54 8.34 -10.69
C ILE A 16 2.41 7.94 -9.51
N VAL A 17 2.60 8.84 -8.53
CA VAL A 17 3.37 8.55 -7.31
C VAL A 17 2.79 7.35 -6.58
N GLN A 18 1.47 7.33 -6.37
CA GLN A 18 0.77 6.20 -5.74
C GLN A 18 0.99 4.89 -6.50
N SER A 19 0.96 4.91 -7.83
CA SER A 19 1.12 3.71 -8.66
C SER A 19 2.54 3.15 -8.58
N ILE A 20 3.55 4.03 -8.60
CA ILE A 20 4.95 3.66 -8.41
C ILE A 20 5.16 3.08 -7.01
N SER A 21 4.65 3.75 -5.97
CA SER A 21 4.75 3.26 -4.60
C SER A 21 4.07 1.90 -4.40
N LEU A 22 2.89 1.70 -4.99
CA LEU A 22 2.18 0.42 -4.95
C LEU A 22 2.97 -0.69 -5.64
N ALA A 23 3.53 -0.42 -6.82
CA ALA A 23 4.35 -1.39 -7.55
C ALA A 23 5.58 -1.80 -6.74
N CYS A 24 6.32 -0.84 -6.17
CA CYS A 24 7.46 -1.13 -5.30
C CYS A 24 7.05 -1.94 -4.06
N ALA A 25 5.94 -1.56 -3.41
CA ALA A 25 5.44 -2.25 -2.23
C ALA A 25 5.04 -3.70 -2.53
N LEU A 26 4.34 -3.95 -3.66
CA LEU A 26 3.97 -5.30 -4.07
C LEU A 26 5.20 -6.16 -4.35
N VAL A 27 6.20 -5.64 -5.05
CA VAL A 27 7.45 -6.38 -5.31
C VAL A 27 8.14 -6.77 -4.00
N CYS A 28 8.30 -5.82 -3.07
CA CYS A 28 8.93 -6.10 -1.76
C CYS A 28 8.11 -7.10 -0.92
N LEU A 29 6.78 -6.94 -0.91
CA LEU A 29 5.87 -7.80 -0.17
C LEU A 29 5.93 -9.23 -0.70
N TYR A 30 5.78 -9.41 -2.01
CA TYR A 30 5.81 -10.73 -2.63
C TYR A 30 7.18 -11.39 -2.53
N ALA A 31 8.29 -10.65 -2.63
CA ALA A 31 9.62 -11.20 -2.38
C ALA A 31 9.75 -11.75 -0.95
N THR A 32 9.19 -11.04 0.03
CA THR A 32 9.18 -11.47 1.43
C THR A 32 8.25 -12.66 1.65
N LEU A 33 7.05 -12.67 1.07
CA LEU A 33 6.14 -13.82 1.18
C LEU A 33 6.72 -15.07 0.52
N MET A 34 7.39 -14.91 -0.62
CA MET A 34 8.06 -16.00 -1.33
C MET A 34 9.26 -16.57 -0.56
N SER A 35 10.00 -15.75 0.18
CA SER A 35 11.09 -16.27 1.02
C SER A 35 10.59 -17.14 2.18
N LEU A 36 9.33 -17.00 2.56
CA LEU A 36 8.66 -17.80 3.58
C LEU A 36 7.87 -19.00 3.02
N SER A 37 7.71 -19.08 1.70
CA SER A 37 6.90 -20.09 1.03
C SER A 37 7.63 -21.43 0.86
N SER A 38 6.89 -22.51 0.68
CA SER A 38 7.50 -23.83 0.47
C SER A 38 8.14 -23.92 -0.93
N PRO A 39 9.42 -24.28 -1.05
CA PRO A 39 10.08 -24.40 -2.36
C PRO A 39 9.49 -25.54 -3.20
N LEU A 40 8.86 -26.53 -2.56
CA LEU A 40 8.22 -27.66 -3.26
C LEU A 40 6.88 -27.28 -3.91
N GLN A 41 6.25 -26.18 -3.47
CA GLN A 41 4.90 -25.79 -3.90
C GLN A 41 4.75 -24.26 -4.09
N ALA A 42 5.83 -23.58 -4.49
CA ALA A 42 5.85 -22.12 -4.63
C ALA A 42 4.74 -21.57 -5.54
N GLY A 43 4.32 -22.32 -6.57
CA GLY A 43 3.23 -21.93 -7.46
C GLY A 43 1.86 -21.90 -6.76
N VAL A 44 1.58 -22.85 -5.86
CA VAL A 44 0.31 -22.90 -5.10
C VAL A 44 0.27 -21.75 -4.10
N ASP A 45 1.36 -21.54 -3.36
CA ASP A 45 1.49 -20.44 -2.40
C ASP A 45 1.33 -19.08 -3.12
N PHE A 46 1.93 -18.92 -4.30
CA PHE A 46 1.78 -17.71 -5.12
C PHE A 46 0.33 -17.42 -5.51
N THR A 47 -0.39 -18.45 -5.98
CA THR A 47 -1.80 -18.30 -6.34
C THR A 47 -2.62 -17.92 -5.12
N LEU A 48 -2.36 -18.50 -3.94
CA LEU A 48 -3.05 -18.15 -2.71
C LEU A 48 -2.82 -16.67 -2.35
N PHE A 49 -1.59 -16.18 -2.45
CA PHE A 49 -1.29 -14.76 -2.21
C PHE A 49 -2.02 -13.84 -3.18
N GLN A 50 -2.03 -14.16 -4.48
CA GLN A 50 -2.74 -13.36 -5.48
C GLN A 50 -4.25 -13.38 -5.28
N CYS A 51 -4.83 -14.54 -4.97
CA CYS A 51 -6.26 -14.63 -4.67
C CYS A 51 -6.61 -13.82 -3.41
N THR A 52 -5.73 -13.82 -2.41
CA THR A 52 -5.90 -13.03 -1.19
C THR A 52 -5.82 -11.54 -1.49
N ASP A 53 -4.83 -11.09 -2.27
CA ASP A 53 -4.69 -9.70 -2.71
C ASP A 53 -5.93 -9.22 -3.49
N ALA A 54 -6.41 -10.04 -4.44
CA ALA A 54 -7.64 -9.76 -5.19
C ALA A 54 -8.88 -9.69 -4.28
N ALA A 55 -9.01 -10.61 -3.32
CA ALA A 55 -10.12 -10.59 -2.37
C ALA A 55 -10.09 -9.33 -1.50
N ILE A 56 -8.92 -8.92 -1.01
CA ILE A 56 -8.74 -7.67 -0.26
C ILE A 56 -9.09 -6.46 -1.13
N ALA A 57 -8.64 -6.42 -2.38
CA ALA A 57 -8.95 -5.32 -3.31
C ALA A 57 -10.46 -5.20 -3.55
N ILE A 58 -11.16 -6.32 -3.73
CA ILE A 58 -12.63 -6.35 -3.90
C ILE A 58 -13.31 -5.83 -2.63
N LEU A 59 -12.95 -6.35 -1.45
CA LEU A 59 -13.53 -5.92 -0.18
C LEU A 59 -13.30 -4.43 0.08
N ALA A 60 -12.06 -3.95 -0.11
CA ALA A 60 -11.71 -2.55 0.05
C ALA A 60 -12.46 -1.66 -0.95
N GLY A 61 -12.62 -2.11 -2.20
CA GLY A 61 -13.37 -1.41 -3.24
C GLY A 61 -14.86 -1.28 -2.89
N VAL A 62 -15.49 -2.36 -2.41
CA VAL A 62 -16.89 -2.34 -1.98
C VAL A 62 -17.08 -1.41 -0.78
N ILE A 63 -16.23 -1.52 0.25
CA ILE A 63 -16.28 -0.63 1.41
C ILE A 63 -16.07 0.82 0.99
N GLY A 64 -15.09 1.09 0.14
CA GLY A 64 -14.80 2.42 -0.39
C GLY A 64 -15.99 3.00 -1.17
N GLY A 65 -16.65 2.19 -1.99
CA GLY A 65 -17.85 2.60 -2.74
C GLY A 65 -19.03 2.92 -1.82
N VAL A 66 -19.28 2.10 -0.80
CA VAL A 66 -20.34 2.36 0.20
C VAL A 66 -20.04 3.65 0.97
N VAL A 67 -18.80 3.85 1.42
CA VAL A 67 -18.38 5.07 2.12
C VAL A 67 -18.53 6.29 1.20
N ALA A 68 -18.12 6.20 -0.07
CA ALA A 68 -18.26 7.28 -1.03
C ALA A 68 -19.72 7.65 -1.26
N GLN A 69 -20.61 6.66 -1.34
CA GLN A 69 -22.04 6.88 -1.54
C GLN A 69 -22.71 7.57 -0.35
N HIS A 70 -22.31 7.25 0.88
CA HIS A 70 -22.99 7.75 2.09
C HIS A 70 -22.35 9.03 2.65
N PHE A 71 -21.03 9.20 2.50
CA PHE A 71 -20.26 10.28 3.11
C PHE A 71 -19.48 11.13 2.09
N GLY A 72 -19.54 10.78 0.80
CA GLY A 72 -18.80 11.46 -0.27
C GLY A 72 -17.32 11.06 -0.36
N TYR A 73 -16.66 11.52 -1.41
CA TYR A 73 -15.24 11.21 -1.67
C TYR A 73 -14.27 11.78 -0.63
N ALA A 74 -14.63 12.87 0.05
CA ALA A 74 -13.80 13.46 1.10
C ALA A 74 -13.54 12.46 2.25
N ALA A 75 -14.56 11.69 2.64
CA ALA A 75 -14.41 10.65 3.65
C ALA A 75 -13.47 9.53 3.17
N CYS A 76 -13.58 9.10 1.91
CA CYS A 76 -12.70 8.10 1.31
C CYS A 76 -11.23 8.54 1.36
N PHE A 77 -10.95 9.80 0.99
CA PHE A 77 -9.59 10.34 1.02
C PHE A 77 -9.05 10.51 2.45
N LEU A 78 -9.90 10.88 3.42
CA LEU A 78 -9.50 10.92 4.82
C LEU A 78 -9.11 9.55 5.35
N PHE A 79 -9.92 8.52 5.10
CA PHE A 79 -9.59 7.15 5.50
C PHE A 79 -8.32 6.66 4.81
N ALA A 80 -8.20 6.85 3.49
CA ALA A 80 -7.00 6.48 2.74
C ALA A 80 -5.74 7.19 3.28
N GLY A 81 -5.84 8.49 3.57
CA GLY A 81 -4.77 9.28 4.17
C GLY A 81 -4.39 8.79 5.56
N ALA A 82 -5.37 8.52 6.43
CA ALA A 82 -5.13 8.02 7.78
C ALA A 82 -4.42 6.65 7.77
N PHE A 83 -4.88 5.71 6.94
CA PHE A 83 -4.22 4.41 6.79
C PHE A 83 -2.81 4.53 6.22
N THR A 84 -2.60 5.43 5.25
CA THR A 84 -1.27 5.68 4.66
C THR A 84 -0.31 6.25 5.70
N LEU A 85 -0.75 7.21 6.51
CA LEU A 85 0.05 7.78 7.60
C LEU A 85 0.36 6.74 8.68
N LEU A 86 -0.60 5.90 9.05
CA LEU A 86 -0.38 4.82 10.00
C LEU A 86 0.64 3.80 9.45
N ALA A 87 0.53 3.41 8.18
CA ALA A 87 1.48 2.52 7.53
C ALA A 87 2.89 3.13 7.49
N ALA A 88 3.00 4.42 7.11
CA ALA A 88 4.27 5.15 7.10
C ALA A 88 4.88 5.25 8.51
N TRP A 89 4.05 5.47 9.54
CA TRP A 89 4.48 5.50 10.93
C TRP A 89 5.03 4.14 11.39
N VAL A 90 4.32 3.04 11.09
CA VAL A 90 4.79 1.69 11.40
C VAL A 90 6.11 1.40 10.69
N ALA A 91 6.22 1.73 9.40
CA ALA A 91 7.44 1.55 8.63
C ALA A 91 8.60 2.37 9.21
N TYR A 92 8.35 3.61 9.62
CA TYR A 92 9.32 4.48 10.27
C TYR A 92 9.86 3.86 11.56
N ILE A 93 8.98 3.36 12.45
CA ILE A 93 9.40 2.68 13.68
C ILE A 93 10.28 1.47 13.36
N ARG A 94 9.85 0.61 12.43
CA ARG A 94 10.61 -0.61 12.09
C ARG A 94 11.97 -0.29 11.49
N LEU A 95 12.05 0.72 10.62
CA LEU A 95 13.31 1.16 10.03
C LEU A 95 14.24 1.76 11.09
N HIS A 96 13.69 2.55 12.02
CA HIS A 96 14.48 3.12 13.11
C HIS A 96 15.06 2.04 14.01
N SER A 97 14.25 1.07 14.45
CA SER A 97 14.71 -0.06 15.25
C SER A 97 15.75 -0.92 14.52
N ALA A 98 15.58 -1.17 13.22
CA ALA A 98 16.58 -1.90 12.43
C ALA A 98 17.91 -1.14 12.35
N ARG A 99 17.87 0.18 12.22
CA ARG A 99 19.07 1.03 12.17
C ARG A 99 19.84 1.00 13.48
N GLU A 100 19.15 1.05 14.62
CA GLU A 100 19.78 0.99 15.96
C GLU A 100 20.48 -0.37 16.21
N LEU A 101 19.84 -1.48 15.80
CA LEU A 101 20.44 -2.81 15.89
C LEU A 101 21.71 -2.93 15.03
N MET A 102 21.70 -2.38 13.82
CA MET A 102 22.87 -2.40 12.93
C MET A 102 24.03 -1.56 13.47
N THR A 103 23.75 -0.41 14.10
CA THR A 103 24.80 0.41 14.74
C THR A 103 25.41 -0.30 15.95
N SER A 104 24.59 -0.95 16.79
CA SER A 104 25.09 -1.69 17.96
C SER A 104 25.87 -2.97 17.62
N ALA A 105 25.73 -3.50 16.40
CA ALA A 105 26.46 -4.69 15.95
C ALA A 105 27.85 -4.36 15.36
N ILE A 106 28.14 -3.07 15.13
CA ILE A 106 29.41 -2.59 14.58
C ILE A 106 30.36 -2.13 15.72
N ASP A 107 29.80 -1.81 16.89
CA ASP A 107 30.53 -1.49 18.14
C ASP A 107 30.90 -2.77 18.93
#